data_AF-A0A529ZIG4-F1
#
_entry.id   AF-A0A529ZIG4-F1
#
_cell.length_a   1.000
_cell.length_b   1.000
_cell.length_c   1.000
_cell.angle_alpha   90.00
_cell.angle_beta   90.00
_cell.angle_gamma   90.00
#
_symmetry.space_group_name_H-M   'P 1'
#
loop_
_entity.id
_entity.type
_entity.pdbx_description
1 polymer ?
#
loop_
_entity_poly.entity_id
_entity_poly.type
_entity_poly.pdbx_seq_one_letter_code
_entity_poly.pdbx_strand_id
1 'polypeptide(L)'
;VQPSTLIRFAQQLGFDGFTSLQQVFRERLRERNSSYDERLAALRAKAEEGAGHRAIFDGFVAAASTSLSDISRSLNDAHFEEAIALLAKAETIYVLAKRRSYPVASYIAYALGKLKIRNQLVESAAGLNAEMIGFATPRDAVIAISFSPYAPATIEETRAIAEQGVPIVAITDSSFSP
;
A
#
# COMPACT_ATOMS: atom_id res chain seq x y z
N VAL A 1 -3.96 10.72 34.72
CA VAL A 1 -3.80 11.97 33.93
C VAL A 1 -5.04 12.82 34.11
N GLN A 2 -4.89 14.12 34.36
CA GLN A 2 -6.05 14.99 34.55
C GLN A 2 -6.81 15.18 33.22
N PRO A 3 -8.15 15.19 33.21
CA PRO A 3 -8.97 15.34 32.00
C PRO A 3 -8.60 16.58 31.16
N SER A 4 -8.19 17.67 31.83
CA SER A 4 -7.75 18.92 31.21
C SER A 4 -6.51 18.76 30.33
N THR A 5 -5.56 17.89 30.70
CA THR A 5 -4.34 17.66 29.93
C THR A 5 -4.62 16.97 28.60
N LEU A 6 -5.55 15.99 28.59
CA LEU A 6 -5.90 15.23 27.39
C LEU A 6 -6.71 16.06 26.39
N ILE A 7 -7.59 16.94 26.88
CA ILE A 7 -8.35 17.88 26.05
C ILE A 7 -7.40 18.88 25.39
N ARG A 8 -6.47 19.46 26.17
CA ARG A 8 -5.52 20.44 25.65
C ARG A 8 -4.57 19.82 24.63
N PHE A 9 -4.14 18.57 24.83
CA PHE A 9 -3.34 17.82 23.87
C PHE A 9 -4.08 17.59 22.54
N ALA A 10 -5.35 17.18 22.58
CA ALA A 10 -6.15 16.99 21.39
C ALA A 10 -6.37 18.29 20.61
N GLN A 11 -6.65 19.40 21.31
CA GLN A 11 -6.78 20.72 20.70
C GLN A 11 -5.48 21.21 20.07
N GLN A 12 -4.32 20.92 20.68
CA GLN A 12 -3.01 21.24 20.11
C GLN A 12 -2.74 20.54 18.77
N LEU A 13 -3.40 19.39 18.56
CA LEU A 13 -3.34 18.61 17.32
C LEU A 13 -4.48 18.96 16.34
N GLY A 14 -5.28 19.99 16.62
CA GLY A 14 -6.37 20.44 15.75
C GLY A 14 -7.70 19.69 15.92
N PHE A 15 -7.86 18.92 16.99
CA PHE A 15 -9.10 18.19 17.27
C PHE A 15 -9.99 18.92 18.28
N ASP A 16 -11.31 18.86 18.09
CA ASP A 16 -12.30 19.51 18.99
C ASP A 16 -12.24 19.01 20.44
N GLY A 17 -11.66 17.84 20.69
CA GLY A 17 -11.42 17.31 22.03
C GLY A 17 -10.84 15.91 22.01
N PHE A 18 -10.65 15.34 23.20
CA PHE A 18 -10.03 14.02 23.33
C PHE A 18 -10.86 12.90 22.66
N THR A 19 -12.18 13.02 22.62
CA THR A 19 -13.07 12.06 21.97
C THR A 19 -12.89 12.02 20.45
N SER A 20 -12.77 13.17 19.79
CA SER A 20 -12.55 13.23 18.33
C SER A 20 -11.17 12.70 17.95
N LEU A 21 -10.15 12.99 18.78
CA LEU A 21 -8.84 12.34 18.65
C LEU A 21 -8.91 10.82 18.85
N GLN A 22 -9.61 10.34 19.90
CA GLN A 22 -9.81 8.90 20.12
C GLN A 22 -10.54 8.22 18.97
N GLN A 23 -11.47 8.91 18.31
CA GLN A 23 -12.23 8.35 17.19
C GLN A 23 -11.32 8.02 16.01
N VAL A 24 -10.38 8.90 15.65
CA VAL A 24 -9.37 8.64 14.62
C VAL A 24 -8.50 7.43 14.97
N PHE A 25 -8.06 7.31 16.22
CA PHE A 25 -7.28 6.13 16.64
C PHE A 25 -8.13 4.85 16.68
N ARG A 26 -9.41 4.92 17.05
CA ARG A 26 -10.33 3.78 17.04
C ARG A 26 -10.68 3.32 15.63
N GLU A 27 -10.86 4.26 14.70
CA GLU A 27 -11.02 3.98 13.29
C GLU A 27 -9.77 3.28 12.76
N ARG A 28 -8.55 3.79 13.06
CA ARG A 28 -7.30 3.08 12.71
C ARG A 28 -7.11 1.73 13.38
N LEU A 29 -7.60 1.55 14.61
CA LEU A 29 -7.58 0.25 15.32
C LEU A 29 -8.60 -0.73 14.72
N ARG A 30 -9.72 -0.25 14.17
CA ARG A 30 -10.67 -1.07 13.39
C ARG A 30 -10.17 -1.36 11.98
N GLU A 31 -9.44 -0.44 11.36
CA GLU A 31 -8.70 -0.62 10.11
C GLU A 31 -7.45 -1.48 10.28
N ARG A 32 -7.05 -1.77 11.53
CA ARG A 32 -6.07 -2.81 11.82
C ARG A 32 -6.73 -4.11 11.36
N ASN A 33 -6.39 -4.46 10.13
CA ASN A 33 -6.80 -5.67 9.43
C ASN A 33 -7.02 -6.77 10.45
N SER A 34 -8.27 -7.22 10.59
CA SER A 34 -8.63 -8.41 11.38
C SER A 34 -7.52 -9.43 11.16
N SER A 35 -6.98 -9.96 12.24
CA SER A 35 -5.80 -10.84 12.14
C SER A 35 -6.12 -11.95 11.13
N TYR A 36 -5.09 -12.49 10.48
CA TYR A 36 -5.31 -13.59 9.54
C TYR A 36 -6.13 -14.72 10.18
N ASP A 37 -5.92 -14.95 11.48
CA ASP A 37 -6.66 -15.91 12.29
C ASP A 37 -8.12 -15.51 12.50
N GLU A 38 -8.42 -14.23 12.74
CA GLU A 38 -9.79 -13.73 12.85
C GLU A 38 -10.54 -13.83 11.51
N ARG A 39 -9.87 -13.54 10.39
CA ARG A 39 -10.46 -13.74 9.05
C ARG A 39 -10.77 -15.21 8.79
N LEU A 40 -9.83 -16.08 9.14
CA LEU A 40 -9.99 -17.52 8.97
C LEU A 40 -11.09 -18.07 9.88
N ALA A 41 -11.19 -17.60 11.13
CA ALA A 41 -12.25 -17.95 12.05
C ALA A 41 -13.62 -17.49 11.54
N ALA A 42 -13.73 -16.26 11.02
CA ALA A 42 -14.97 -15.75 10.43
C ALA A 42 -15.40 -16.54 9.18
N LEU A 43 -14.44 -16.95 8.34
CA LEU A 43 -14.70 -17.80 7.18
C LEU A 43 -15.16 -19.21 7.58
N ARG A 44 -14.55 -19.79 8.63
CA ARG A 44 -14.94 -21.10 9.18
C ARG A 44 -16.33 -21.07 9.79
N ALA A 45 -16.63 -20.07 10.62
CA ALA A 45 -17.96 -19.90 11.22
C ALA A 45 -19.06 -19.82 10.14
N LYS A 46 -18.84 -19.04 9.08
CA LYS A 46 -19.77 -18.97 7.93
C LYS A 46 -19.92 -20.30 7.20
N ALA A 47 -18.86 -21.10 7.10
CA ALA A 47 -18.94 -22.43 6.47
C ALA A 47 -19.73 -23.43 7.35
N GLU A 48 -19.56 -23.36 8.67
CA GLU A 48 -20.24 -24.21 9.65
C GLU A 48 -21.72 -23.89 9.80
N GLU A 49 -22.14 -22.63 9.59
CA GLU A 49 -23.55 -22.20 9.54
C GLU A 49 -24.32 -22.67 8.29
N GLY A 50 -23.78 -23.63 7.53
CA GLY A 50 -24.47 -24.24 6.39
C GLY A 50 -24.37 -23.47 5.07
N ALA A 51 -23.60 -22.37 5.02
CA ALA A 51 -23.41 -21.61 3.79
C ALA A 51 -22.54 -22.36 2.75
N GLY A 52 -21.79 -23.37 3.18
CA GLY A 52 -20.96 -24.23 2.34
C GLY A 52 -19.78 -23.51 1.68
N HIS A 53 -18.87 -24.26 1.04
CA HIS A 53 -17.71 -23.68 0.34
C HIS A 53 -18.08 -22.68 -0.77
N ARG A 54 -19.29 -22.80 -1.33
CA ARG A 54 -19.80 -21.89 -2.36
C ARG A 54 -20.00 -20.46 -1.83
N ALA A 55 -20.56 -20.29 -0.63
CA ALA A 55 -20.74 -18.96 -0.05
C ALA A 55 -19.41 -18.26 0.26
N ILE A 56 -18.35 -19.01 0.62
CA ILE A 56 -17.00 -18.46 0.75
C ILE A 56 -16.50 -17.93 -0.59
N PHE A 57 -16.62 -18.73 -1.65
CA PHE A 57 -16.24 -18.30 -3.01
C PHE A 57 -17.03 -17.06 -3.45
N ASP A 58 -18.35 -17.07 -3.30
CA ASP A 58 -19.20 -15.92 -3.65
C ASP A 58 -18.81 -14.67 -2.83
N GLY A 59 -18.44 -14.85 -1.57
CA GLY A 59 -17.90 -13.79 -0.71
C GLY A 59 -16.58 -13.21 -1.24
N PHE A 60 -15.66 -14.04 -1.72
CA PHE A 60 -14.42 -13.57 -2.36
C PHE A 60 -14.70 -12.79 -3.65
N VAL A 61 -15.60 -13.28 -4.50
CA VAL A 61 -15.99 -12.61 -5.75
C VAL A 61 -16.65 -11.26 -5.45
N ALA A 62 -17.55 -11.21 -4.47
CA ALA A 62 -18.19 -9.98 -4.03
C ALA A 62 -17.17 -8.98 -3.48
N ALA A 63 -16.25 -9.41 -2.63
CA ALA A 63 -15.20 -8.56 -2.08
C ALA A 63 -14.29 -7.98 -3.19
N ALA A 64 -13.86 -8.82 -4.15
CA ALA A 64 -13.06 -8.36 -5.28
C ALA A 64 -13.82 -7.35 -6.15
N SER A 65 -15.10 -7.60 -6.43
CA SER A 65 -15.96 -6.70 -7.21
C SER A 65 -16.14 -5.34 -6.53
N THR A 66 -16.33 -5.35 -5.21
CA THR A 66 -16.39 -4.12 -4.40
C THR A 66 -15.07 -3.36 -4.47
N SER A 67 -13.93 -4.02 -4.27
CA SER A 67 -12.61 -3.36 -4.36
C SER A 67 -12.37 -2.71 -5.71
N LEU A 68 -12.72 -3.38 -6.82
CA LEU A 68 -12.61 -2.79 -8.16
C LEU A 68 -13.53 -1.57 -8.34
N SER A 69 -14.76 -1.65 -7.82
CA SER A 69 -15.71 -0.54 -7.87
C SER A 69 -15.26 0.64 -7.02
N ASP A 70 -14.63 0.38 -5.87
CA ASP A 70 -14.10 1.42 -4.99
C ASP A 70 -12.91 2.12 -5.62
N ILE A 71 -11.95 1.39 -6.19
CA ILE A 71 -10.82 1.97 -6.93
C ILE A 71 -11.32 2.86 -8.07
N SER A 72 -12.30 2.39 -8.85
CA SER A 72 -12.86 3.19 -9.94
C SER A 72 -13.54 4.48 -9.48
N ARG A 73 -14.04 4.54 -8.24
CA ARG A 73 -14.72 5.72 -7.69
C ARG A 73 -13.78 6.66 -6.95
N SER A 74 -12.71 6.14 -6.35
CA SER A 74 -11.76 6.91 -5.56
C SER A 74 -10.56 7.42 -6.36
N LEU A 75 -10.42 6.98 -7.61
CA LEU A 75 -9.35 7.42 -8.49
C LEU A 75 -9.42 8.93 -8.70
N ASN A 76 -8.30 9.60 -8.41
CA ASN A 76 -8.14 11.01 -8.68
C ASN A 76 -7.46 11.17 -10.04
N ASP A 77 -8.20 11.68 -11.03
CA ASP A 77 -7.72 11.81 -12.40
C ASP A 77 -6.44 12.65 -12.50
N ALA A 78 -6.33 13.74 -11.73
CA ALA A 78 -5.15 14.60 -11.78
C ALA A 78 -3.89 13.89 -11.26
N HIS A 79 -4.00 13.18 -10.14
CA HIS A 79 -2.88 12.39 -9.62
C HIS A 79 -2.51 11.22 -10.55
N PHE A 80 -3.51 10.64 -11.22
CA PHE A 80 -3.29 9.55 -12.16
C PHE A 80 -2.53 10.03 -13.40
N GLU A 81 -2.93 11.16 -13.97
CA GLU A 81 -2.22 11.79 -15.10
C GLU A 81 -0.80 12.23 -14.72
N GLU A 82 -0.61 12.77 -13.50
CA GLU A 82 0.72 13.12 -12.99
C GLU A 82 1.63 11.89 -12.89
N ALA A 83 1.12 10.77 -12.35
CA ALA A 83 1.86 9.52 -12.26
C ALA A 83 2.23 8.98 -13.64
N ILE A 84 1.32 9.03 -14.63
CA ILE A 84 1.60 8.64 -16.02
C ILE A 84 2.71 9.51 -16.60
N ALA A 85 2.58 10.83 -16.49
CA ALA A 85 3.55 11.78 -17.05
C ALA A 85 4.94 11.65 -16.42
N LEU A 86 5.01 11.32 -15.13
CA LEU A 86 6.24 11.04 -14.40
C LEU A 86 6.90 9.75 -14.92
N LEU A 87 6.15 8.64 -14.95
CA LEU A 87 6.66 7.34 -15.38
C LEU A 87 7.08 7.34 -16.87
N ALA A 88 6.36 8.07 -17.72
CA ALA A 88 6.66 8.17 -19.15
C ALA A 88 7.98 8.89 -19.46
N LYS A 89 8.48 9.73 -18.54
CA LYS A 89 9.75 10.46 -18.70
C LYS A 89 10.96 9.72 -18.13
N ALA A 90 10.74 8.65 -17.38
CA ALA A 90 11.79 7.93 -16.67
C ALA A 90 12.71 7.15 -17.63
N GLU A 91 14.02 7.22 -17.41
CA GLU A 91 14.98 6.38 -18.13
C GLU A 91 14.87 4.90 -17.73
N THR A 92 14.67 4.64 -16.44
CA THR A 92 14.38 3.32 -15.86
C THR A 92 13.26 3.42 -14.83
N ILE A 93 12.34 2.47 -14.83
CA ILE A 93 11.31 2.34 -13.79
C ILE A 93 11.73 1.26 -12.80
N TYR A 94 12.03 1.66 -11.57
CA TYR A 94 12.28 0.76 -10.45
C TYR A 94 10.95 0.32 -9.84
N VAL A 95 10.79 -0.98 -9.59
CA VAL A 95 9.57 -1.52 -8.98
C VAL A 95 9.94 -2.09 -7.61
N LEU A 96 9.34 -1.53 -6.55
CA LEU A 96 9.60 -1.85 -5.15
C LEU A 96 8.36 -2.44 -4.49
N ALA A 97 8.42 -3.71 -4.09
CA ALA A 97 7.41 -4.32 -3.23
C ALA A 97 7.96 -5.58 -2.58
N LYS A 98 7.59 -5.83 -1.31
CA LYS A 98 7.98 -7.04 -0.60
C LYS A 98 6.78 -7.84 -0.14
N ARG A 99 7.01 -9.13 0.15
CA ARG A 99 6.03 -10.04 0.77
C ARG A 99 4.72 -10.09 -0.03
N ARG A 100 3.60 -9.66 0.56
CA ARG A 100 2.25 -9.79 -0.02
C ARG A 100 2.04 -8.88 -1.23
N SER A 101 2.81 -7.80 -1.34
CA SER A 101 2.74 -6.86 -2.47
C SER A 101 3.62 -7.30 -3.65
N TYR A 102 4.55 -8.25 -3.44
CA TYR A 102 5.48 -8.70 -4.46
C TYR A 102 4.82 -9.25 -5.74
N PRO A 103 3.72 -10.03 -5.69
CA PRO A 103 3.05 -10.48 -6.91
C PRO A 103 2.56 -9.35 -7.82
N VAL A 104 2.19 -8.20 -7.25
CA VAL A 104 1.77 -7.02 -8.02
C VAL A 104 2.98 -6.40 -8.71
N ALA A 105 4.09 -6.23 -7.98
CA ALA A 105 5.35 -5.72 -8.53
C ALA A 105 5.91 -6.58 -9.66
N SER A 106 5.92 -7.91 -9.48
CA SER A 106 6.44 -8.83 -10.50
C SER A 106 5.60 -8.79 -11.78
N TYR A 107 4.27 -8.63 -11.66
CA TYR A 107 3.41 -8.48 -12.82
C TYR A 107 3.62 -7.13 -13.54
N ILE A 108 3.82 -6.04 -12.79
CA ILE A 108 4.15 -4.74 -13.38
C ILE A 108 5.49 -4.80 -14.13
N ALA A 109 6.53 -5.39 -13.53
CA ALA A 109 7.83 -5.57 -14.19
C ALA A 109 7.71 -6.41 -15.48
N TYR A 110 6.90 -7.48 -15.44
CA TYR A 110 6.56 -8.26 -16.63
C TYR A 110 5.89 -7.42 -17.73
N ALA A 111 4.88 -6.63 -17.37
CA ALA A 111 4.15 -5.79 -18.30
C ALA A 111 5.04 -4.70 -18.93
N LEU A 112 5.83 -4.00 -18.11
CA LEU A 112 6.81 -3.01 -18.58
C LEU A 112 7.83 -3.64 -19.54
N GLY A 113 8.33 -4.84 -19.21
CA GLY A 113 9.23 -5.60 -20.08
C GLY A 113 8.60 -5.96 -21.43
N LYS A 114 7.32 -6.36 -21.45
CA LYS A 114 6.58 -6.62 -22.70
C LYS A 114 6.40 -5.37 -23.56
N LEU A 115 6.26 -4.21 -22.93
CA LEU A 115 6.19 -2.91 -23.59
C LEU A 115 7.57 -2.34 -23.99
N LYS A 116 8.66 -3.09 -23.73
CA LYS A 116 10.05 -2.65 -23.95
C LYS A 116 10.42 -1.39 -23.16
N ILE A 117 9.76 -1.17 -22.03
CA ILE A 117 10.09 -0.11 -21.08
C ILE A 117 11.19 -0.64 -20.16
N ARG A 118 12.29 0.10 -20.07
CA ARG A 118 13.40 -0.26 -19.19
C ARG A 118 12.92 -0.21 -17.73
N ASN A 119 13.04 -1.33 -17.04
CA ASN A 119 12.59 -1.47 -15.67
C ASN A 119 13.52 -2.36 -14.85
N GLN A 120 13.48 -2.19 -13.54
CA GLN A 120 14.23 -2.98 -12.58
C GLN A 120 13.33 -3.35 -11.39
N LEU A 121 12.98 -4.63 -11.28
CA LEU A 121 12.37 -5.15 -10.06
C LEU A 121 13.46 -5.26 -8.98
N VAL A 122 13.30 -4.57 -7.85
CA VAL A 122 14.27 -4.61 -6.75
C VAL A 122 13.96 -5.78 -5.83
N GLU A 123 14.48 -6.94 -6.22
CA GLU A 123 14.48 -8.15 -5.42
C GLU A 123 15.69 -8.97 -5.84
N SER A 124 16.62 -9.15 -4.92
CA SER A 124 17.82 -9.93 -5.13
C SER A 124 17.88 -11.09 -4.15
N ALA A 125 17.91 -12.31 -4.68
CA ALA A 125 18.18 -13.51 -3.90
C ALA A 125 19.57 -13.48 -3.21
N ALA A 126 20.52 -12.71 -3.76
CA ALA A 126 21.84 -12.49 -3.20
C ALA A 126 21.91 -11.36 -2.15
N GLY A 127 20.78 -10.71 -1.83
CA GLY A 127 20.75 -9.59 -0.88
C GLY A 127 21.25 -8.25 -1.42
N LEU A 128 21.37 -8.09 -2.74
CA LEU A 128 21.96 -6.91 -3.41
C LEU A 128 20.96 -5.77 -3.65
N ASN A 129 19.90 -5.66 -2.85
CA ASN A 129 18.85 -4.65 -3.07
C ASN A 129 19.42 -3.22 -2.95
N ALA A 130 20.34 -3.00 -2.01
CA ALA A 130 20.95 -1.70 -1.78
C ALA A 130 21.80 -1.25 -2.98
N GLU A 131 22.56 -2.16 -3.58
CA GLU A 131 23.37 -1.91 -4.77
C GLU A 131 22.48 -1.60 -5.98
N MET A 132 21.37 -2.34 -6.15
CA MET A 132 20.39 -2.07 -7.19
C MET A 132 19.78 -0.66 -7.04
N ILE A 133 19.42 -0.28 -5.81
CA ILE A 133 18.90 1.05 -5.47
C ILE A 133 19.97 2.13 -5.69
N GLY A 134 21.24 1.85 -5.41
CA GLY A 134 22.34 2.79 -5.58
C GLY A 134 22.68 3.14 -7.04
N PHE A 135 22.16 2.39 -8.02
CA PHE A 135 22.27 2.75 -9.43
C PHE A 135 21.22 3.77 -9.88
N ALA A 136 20.17 4.01 -9.09
CA ALA A 136 19.08 4.89 -9.47
C ALA A 136 19.54 6.35 -9.51
N THR A 137 18.97 7.12 -10.42
CA THR A 137 19.29 8.54 -10.61
C THR A 137 18.02 9.38 -10.63
N PRO A 138 18.09 10.72 -10.47
CA PRO A 138 16.91 11.59 -10.59
C PRO A 138 16.22 11.57 -11.97
N ARG A 139 16.78 10.88 -12.97
CA ARG A 139 16.15 10.67 -14.29
C ARG A 139 15.31 9.39 -14.35
N ASP A 140 15.36 8.58 -13.31
CA ASP A 140 14.58 7.35 -13.17
C ASP A 140 13.28 7.64 -12.39
N ALA A 141 12.44 6.62 -12.22
CA ALA A 141 11.25 6.71 -11.38
C ALA A 141 11.02 5.41 -10.63
N VAL A 142 10.25 5.49 -9.55
CA VAL A 142 9.93 4.34 -8.70
C VAL A 142 8.42 4.11 -8.66
N ILE A 143 8.01 2.85 -8.80
CA ILE A 143 6.69 2.38 -8.41
C ILE A 143 6.85 1.59 -7.11
N ALA A 144 6.40 2.17 -5.99
CA ALA A 144 6.45 1.56 -4.67
C ALA A 144 5.07 1.03 -4.27
N ILE A 145 4.97 -0.26 -3.90
CA ILE A 145 3.69 -0.90 -3.62
C ILE A 145 3.71 -1.49 -2.21
N SER A 146 2.85 -0.97 -1.35
CA SER A 146 2.76 -1.40 0.04
C SER A 146 1.37 -1.16 0.59
N PHE A 147 0.80 -2.16 1.25
CA PHE A 147 -0.49 -2.06 1.91
C PHE A 147 -0.46 -2.81 3.24
N SER A 148 -1.37 -2.46 4.15
CA SER A 148 -1.38 -3.02 5.49
C SER A 148 -1.54 -4.56 5.48
N PRO A 149 -0.75 -5.31 6.28
CA PRO A 149 0.36 -4.85 7.11
C PRO A 149 1.61 -4.51 6.28
N TYR A 150 2.07 -3.26 6.36
CA TYR A 150 3.18 -2.74 5.57
C TYR A 150 4.48 -3.51 5.86
N ALA A 151 5.21 -3.89 4.81
CA ALA A 151 6.51 -4.52 4.95
C ALA A 151 7.57 -3.45 5.28
N PRO A 152 8.28 -3.54 6.43
CA PRO A 152 9.29 -2.54 6.80
C PRO A 152 10.36 -2.34 5.73
N ALA A 153 10.84 -3.43 5.13
CA ALA A 153 11.82 -3.39 4.05
C ALA A 153 11.35 -2.58 2.83
N THR A 154 10.06 -2.63 2.47
CA THR A 154 9.54 -1.80 1.35
C THR A 154 9.60 -0.32 1.69
N ILE A 155 9.26 0.05 2.93
CA ILE A 155 9.32 1.45 3.39
C ILE A 155 10.76 1.94 3.42
N GLU A 156 11.67 1.14 3.98
CA GLU A 156 13.10 1.45 4.09
C GLU A 156 13.75 1.61 2.71
N GLU A 157 13.54 0.66 1.80
CA GLU A 157 14.06 0.72 0.43
C GLU A 157 13.45 1.90 -0.37
N THR A 158 12.15 2.17 -0.19
CA THR A 158 11.48 3.32 -0.83
C THR A 158 12.04 4.64 -0.33
N ARG A 159 12.35 4.75 0.98
CA ARG A 159 13.00 5.93 1.55
C ARG A 159 14.43 6.09 1.01
N ALA A 160 15.20 5.02 0.96
CA ALA A 160 16.58 5.05 0.48
C ALA A 160 16.71 5.50 -0.98
N ILE A 161 15.76 5.11 -1.84
CA ILE A 161 15.73 5.58 -3.23
C ILE A 161 15.20 7.02 -3.34
N ALA A 162 14.26 7.43 -2.48
CA ALA A 162 13.76 8.80 -2.40
C ALA A 162 14.88 9.80 -2.05
N GLU A 163 15.74 9.43 -1.10
CA GLU A 163 16.87 10.25 -0.64
C GLU A 163 17.88 10.58 -1.75
N GLN A 164 17.88 9.81 -2.84
CA GLN A 164 18.69 10.07 -4.04
C GLN A 164 18.00 11.06 -5.02
N GLY A 165 16.82 11.57 -4.68
CA GLY A 165 16.04 12.49 -5.51
C GLY A 165 15.25 11.81 -6.62
N VAL A 166 15.08 10.49 -6.55
CA VAL A 166 14.28 9.73 -7.53
C VAL A 166 12.79 9.94 -7.23
N PRO A 167 11.98 10.38 -8.19
CA PRO A 167 10.54 10.55 -8.00
C PRO A 167 9.82 9.22 -7.77
N ILE A 168 8.78 9.23 -6.93
CA ILE A 168 8.05 8.04 -6.49
C ILE A 168 6.57 8.14 -6.82
N VAL A 169 6.04 7.08 -7.43
CA VAL A 169 4.62 6.78 -7.52
C VAL A 169 4.30 5.66 -6.54
N ALA A 170 3.50 5.96 -5.51
CA ALA A 170 3.12 5.00 -4.49
C ALA A 170 1.75 4.39 -4.78
N ILE A 171 1.63 3.06 -4.63
CA ILE A 171 0.37 2.32 -4.68
C ILE A 171 0.13 1.75 -3.28
N THR A 172 -0.81 2.35 -2.55
CA THR A 172 -1.10 2.04 -1.15
C THR A 172 -2.59 1.94 -0.88
N ASP A 173 -2.95 1.48 0.33
CA ASP A 173 -4.32 1.39 0.83
C ASP A 173 -4.82 2.69 1.50
N SER A 174 -3.96 3.68 1.73
CA SER A 174 -4.33 4.95 2.37
C SER A 174 -3.40 6.11 1.99
N SER A 175 -3.93 7.33 1.99
CA SER A 175 -3.13 8.57 1.86
C SER A 175 -2.23 8.83 3.08
N PHE A 176 -2.46 8.14 4.20
CA PHE A 176 -1.64 8.22 5.41
C PHE A 176 -0.71 7.02 5.61
N SER A 177 -0.53 6.21 4.55
CA SER A 177 0.46 5.12 4.56
C SER A 177 1.87 5.67 4.83
N PRO A 178 2.71 4.92 5.57
CA PRO A 178 4.03 5.36 6.02
C PRO A 178 5.07 5.48 4.91
#